data_AF-A0A954K2X9-F1
#
_entry.id   AF-A0A954K2X9-F1
#
_cell.length_a   1.000
_cell.length_b   1.000
_cell.length_c   1.000
_cell.angle_alpha   90.00
_cell.angle_beta   90.00
_cell.angle_gamma   90.00
#
_symmetry.space_group_name_H-M   'P 1'
#
loop_
_entity.id
_entity.type
_entity.pdbx_description
1 polymer ?
#
loop_
_entity_poly.entity_id
_entity_poly.type
_entity_poly.pdbx_seq_one_letter_code
_entity_poly.pdbx_strand_id
1 'polypeptide(L)'
;MSESFILSAANVVTKPRVQDLIRELSTYGLGVCVPHMHDEQTGEFLPLPEDKVQSESQLKVTFIQRNSLTDNDIPVAWKWNDELQVVQTCQVCRPDGPHH
;
A
#
# COMPACT_ATOMS: atom_id res chain seq x y z
N MET A 1 2.62 31.94 15.20
CA MET A 1 1.79 31.20 14.22
C MET A 1 2.66 30.09 13.67
N SER A 2 2.62 28.90 14.28
CA SER A 2 3.39 27.76 13.78
C SER A 2 2.62 27.19 12.60
N GLU A 3 3.13 27.41 11.39
CA GLU A 3 2.69 26.70 10.20
C GLU A 3 2.87 25.20 10.47
N SER A 4 1.76 24.54 10.76
CA SER A 4 1.66 23.09 10.69
C SER A 4 1.95 22.74 9.24
N PHE A 5 3.21 22.41 8.95
CA PHE A 5 3.61 21.75 7.72
C PHE A 5 2.92 20.40 7.68
N ILE A 6 1.66 20.41 7.24
CA ILE A 6 0.96 19.25 6.69
C ILE A 6 1.75 18.89 5.44
N LEU A 7 2.84 18.16 5.63
CA LEU A 7 3.33 17.24 4.62
C LEU A 7 2.21 16.22 4.46
N SER A 8 1.23 16.51 3.60
CA SER A 8 0.32 15.47 3.14
C SER A 8 1.21 14.31 2.68
N ALA A 9 0.88 13.08 3.03
CA ALA A 9 1.68 11.92 2.62
C ALA A 9 1.92 11.92 1.09
N ALA A 10 1.00 12.50 0.32
CA ALA A 10 1.14 12.79 -1.10
C ALA A 10 2.32 13.71 -1.45
N ASN A 11 2.59 14.77 -0.69
CA ASN A 11 3.72 15.66 -0.97
C ASN A 11 5.08 14.98 -0.73
N VAL A 12 5.14 13.91 0.07
CA VAL A 12 6.38 13.17 0.28
C VAL A 12 6.85 12.47 -1.00
N VAL A 13 5.93 12.08 -1.89
CA VAL A 13 6.32 11.41 -3.14
C VAL A 13 7.09 12.32 -4.08
N THR A 14 6.98 13.63 -3.95
CA THR A 14 7.72 14.58 -4.81
C THR A 14 9.15 14.82 -4.33
N LYS A 15 9.52 14.33 -3.13
CA LYS A 15 10.88 14.49 -2.61
C LYS A 15 11.87 13.77 -3.53
N PRO A 16 13.03 14.38 -3.85
CA PRO A 16 14.00 13.81 -4.79
C PRO A 16 14.40 12.37 -4.45
N ARG A 17 14.70 12.10 -3.17
CA ARG A 17 15.08 10.75 -2.72
C ARG A 17 13.97 9.71 -2.93
N VAL A 18 12.71 10.10 -2.79
CA VAL A 18 11.56 9.20 -2.99
C VAL A 18 11.37 8.94 -4.50
N GLN A 19 11.53 9.95 -5.33
CA GLN A 19 11.52 9.80 -6.79
C GLN A 19 12.64 8.87 -7.29
N ASP A 20 13.82 8.91 -6.68
CA ASP A 20 14.90 7.98 -7.02
C ASP A 20 14.54 6.53 -6.71
N LEU A 21 13.90 6.27 -5.55
CA LEU A 21 13.42 4.93 -5.18
C LEU A 21 12.31 4.43 -6.14
N ILE A 22 11.37 5.32 -6.50
CA ILE A 22 10.33 4.99 -7.48
C ILE A 22 10.97 4.63 -8.83
N ARG A 23 11.96 5.42 -9.28
CA ARG A 23 12.68 5.16 -10.53
C ARG A 23 13.40 3.82 -10.49
N GLU A 24 14.06 3.49 -9.38
CA GLU A 24 14.74 2.22 -9.18
C GLU A 24 13.76 1.04 -9.29
N LEU A 25 12.61 1.09 -8.61
CA LEU A 25 11.57 0.06 -8.71
C LEU A 25 11.02 -0.07 -10.14
N SER A 26 10.84 1.05 -10.84
CA SER A 26 10.38 1.06 -12.24
C SER A 26 11.35 0.37 -13.19
N THR A 27 12.65 0.26 -12.87
CA THR A 27 13.60 -0.50 -13.72
C THR A 27 13.28 -2.00 -13.78
N TYR A 28 12.52 -2.52 -12.81
CA TYR A 28 12.02 -3.90 -12.77
C TYR A 28 10.59 -4.03 -13.33
N GLY A 29 10.05 -2.98 -13.95
CA GLY A 29 8.66 -2.97 -14.46
C GLY A 29 7.59 -2.79 -13.39
N LEU A 30 7.97 -2.38 -12.17
CA LEU A 30 7.03 -2.18 -11.06
C LEU A 30 6.57 -0.72 -10.96
N GLY A 31 5.26 -0.53 -10.86
CA GLY A 31 4.66 0.74 -10.44
C GLY A 31 4.61 0.84 -8.90
N VAL A 32 4.62 2.06 -8.38
CA VAL A 32 4.48 2.33 -6.94
C VAL A 32 3.09 2.90 -6.67
N CYS A 33 2.29 2.20 -5.88
CA CYS A 33 1.02 2.70 -5.36
C CYS A 33 1.22 3.32 -3.97
N VAL A 34 0.48 4.38 -3.66
CA VAL A 34 0.57 5.11 -2.38
C VAL A 34 -0.77 4.95 -1.66
N PRO A 35 -1.03 3.81 -1.00
CA PRO A 35 -2.28 3.61 -0.28
C PRO A 35 -2.36 4.58 0.91
N HIS A 36 -3.51 5.21 1.08
CA HIS A 36 -3.80 6.21 2.11
C HIS A 36 -5.29 6.19 2.46
N MET A 37 -5.66 6.89 3.53
CA MET A 37 -7.04 7.18 3.89
C MET A 37 -7.37 8.63 3.54
N HIS A 38 -8.66 8.96 3.53
CA HIS A 38 -9.12 10.35 3.53
C HIS A 38 -9.88 10.63 4.82
N ASP A 39 -9.72 11.83 5.35
CA ASP A 39 -10.58 12.36 6.40
C ASP A 39 -12.00 12.55 5.83
N GLU A 40 -13.01 11.99 6.50
CA GLU A 40 -14.38 11.97 5.96
C GLU A 40 -15.06 13.34 5.93
N GLN A 41 -14.60 14.29 6.77
CA GLN A 41 -15.22 15.61 6.88
C GLN A 41 -14.56 16.62 5.95
N THR A 42 -13.24 16.54 5.81
CA THR A 42 -12.41 17.52 5.09
C THR A 42 -11.93 16.99 3.74
N GLY A 43 -11.93 15.66 3.55
CA GLY A 43 -11.33 15.00 2.38
C GLY A 43 -9.80 14.99 2.39
N GLU A 44 -9.16 15.48 3.46
CA GLU A 44 -7.71 15.56 3.55
C GLU A 44 -7.06 14.17 3.57
N PHE A 45 -5.82 14.10 3.10
CA PHE A 45 -5.05 12.86 3.13
C PHE A 45 -4.67 12.48 4.56
N LEU A 46 -4.99 11.25 4.93
CA LEU A 46 -4.55 10.63 6.17
C LEU A 46 -3.62 9.45 5.88
N PRO A 47 -2.59 9.21 6.70
CA PRO A 47 -1.77 8.02 6.60
C PRO A 47 -2.61 6.75 6.65
N LEU A 48 -2.18 5.70 5.94
CA LEU A 48 -2.80 4.38 6.11
C LEU A 48 -2.55 3.89 7.56
N PRO A 49 -3.59 3.47 8.30
CA PRO A 49 -3.45 2.91 9.64
C PRO A 49 -2.43 1.77 9.72
N GLU A 50 -1.82 1.56 10.87
CA GLU A 50 -0.82 0.50 11.08
C GLU A 50 -1.42 -0.90 10.96
N ASP A 51 -2.63 -1.09 11.45
CA ASP A 51 -3.37 -2.34 11.44
C ASP A 51 -4.00 -2.66 10.06
N LYS A 52 -4.00 -1.73 9.10
CA LYS A 52 -4.55 -1.95 7.76
C LYS A 52 -3.49 -2.42 6.76
N VAL A 53 -3.89 -3.37 5.93
CA VAL A 53 -3.10 -3.91 4.81
C VAL A 53 -3.95 -3.93 3.55
N GLN A 54 -3.29 -3.86 2.40
CA GLN A 54 -3.93 -4.06 1.11
C GLN A 54 -3.76 -5.52 0.69
N SER A 55 -4.87 -6.25 0.60
CA SER A 55 -4.93 -7.66 0.19
C SER A 55 -5.58 -7.78 -1.18
N GLU A 56 -5.05 -8.67 -2.02
CA GLU A 56 -5.74 -9.17 -3.19
C GLU A 56 -6.33 -10.56 -2.93
N SER A 57 -7.60 -10.72 -3.26
CA SER A 57 -8.29 -12.00 -3.31
C SER A 57 -9.20 -12.03 -4.53
N GLN A 58 -9.18 -13.13 -5.29
CA GLN A 58 -9.98 -13.28 -6.52
C GLN A 58 -9.82 -12.10 -7.51
N LEU A 59 -8.58 -11.64 -7.71
CA LEU A 59 -8.24 -10.48 -8.56
C LEU A 59 -8.86 -9.16 -8.10
N LYS A 60 -9.33 -9.07 -6.85
CA LYS A 60 -9.88 -7.86 -6.25
C LYS A 60 -8.99 -7.39 -5.10
N VAL A 61 -8.50 -6.17 -5.24
CA VAL A 61 -7.73 -5.48 -4.23
C VAL A 61 -8.66 -4.81 -3.22
N THR A 62 -8.43 -5.05 -1.92
CA THR A 62 -9.20 -4.46 -0.82
C THR A 62 -8.30 -4.06 0.36
N PHE A 63 -8.79 -3.19 1.24
CA PHE A 63 -8.15 -2.87 2.51
C PHE A 63 -8.80 -3.67 3.63
N ILE A 64 -8.03 -4.51 4.30
CA ILE A 64 -8.51 -5.34 5.42
C ILE A 64 -7.68 -5.09 6.68
N GLN A 65 -8.20 -5.56 7.80
CA GLN A 65 -7.45 -5.61 9.05
C GLN A 65 -6.38 -6.70 8.94
N ARG A 66 -5.17 -6.42 9.43
CA ARG A 66 -4.02 -7.35 9.35
C ARG A 66 -4.33 -8.70 10.00
N ASN A 67 -5.03 -8.69 11.12
CA ASN A 67 -5.43 -9.91 11.82
C ASN A 67 -6.53 -10.72 11.12
N SER A 68 -7.07 -10.18 10.02
CA SER A 68 -8.08 -10.83 9.19
C SER A 68 -7.49 -11.44 7.92
N LEU A 69 -6.17 -11.34 7.73
CA LEU A 69 -5.46 -12.05 6.67
C LEU A 69 -5.62 -13.56 6.85
N THR A 70 -5.93 -14.24 5.75
CA THR A 70 -5.97 -15.70 5.65
C THR A 70 -4.82 -16.20 4.78
N ASP A 71 -4.58 -17.51 4.76
CA ASP A 71 -3.56 -18.11 3.87
C ASP A 71 -3.85 -17.93 2.38
N ASN A 72 -5.08 -17.52 2.01
CA ASN A 72 -5.49 -17.26 0.63
C ASN A 72 -5.35 -15.79 0.21
N ASP A 73 -4.98 -14.91 1.14
CA ASP A 73 -4.80 -13.49 0.89
C ASP A 73 -3.38 -13.20 0.40
N ILE A 74 -3.25 -12.37 -0.63
CA ILE A 74 -1.95 -11.97 -1.17
C ILE A 74 -1.73 -10.49 -0.87
N PRO A 75 -0.75 -10.12 -0.02
CA PRO A 75 -0.43 -8.73 0.21
C PRO A 75 0.12 -8.09 -1.06
N VAL A 76 -0.52 -7.01 -1.50
CA VAL A 76 -0.18 -6.30 -2.76
C VAL A 76 0.35 -4.88 -2.52
N ALA A 77 0.54 -4.49 -1.26
CA ALA A 77 1.25 -3.27 -0.90
C ALA A 77 2.18 -3.51 0.28
N TRP A 78 3.38 -2.92 0.21
CA TRP A 78 4.38 -3.04 1.25
C TRP A 78 4.37 -1.79 2.14
N LYS A 79 4.19 -2.01 3.45
CA LYS A 79 4.38 -0.99 4.47
C LYS A 79 5.56 -1.41 5.33
N TRP A 80 6.55 -0.52 5.43
CA TRP A 80 7.66 -0.68 6.35
C TRP A 80 7.38 0.11 7.62
N ASN A 81 7.46 -0.54 8.78
CA ASN A 81 7.75 0.13 10.05
C ASN A 81 8.91 -0.64 10.72
N ASP A 82 9.63 -0.01 11.65
CA ASP A 82 10.85 -0.57 12.26
C ASP A 82 10.65 -1.91 13.01
N GLU A 83 9.39 -2.37 13.11
CA GLU A 83 8.98 -3.61 13.74
C GLU A 83 8.46 -4.65 12.74
N LEU A 84 8.14 -4.24 11.49
CA LEU A 84 7.39 -5.07 10.56
C LEU A 84 7.81 -4.79 9.12
N GLN A 85 8.46 -5.79 8.53
CA GLN A 85 8.56 -5.94 7.10
C GLN A 85 7.44 -6.89 6.66
N VAL A 86 6.31 -6.38 6.17
CA VAL A 86 5.33 -7.25 5.50
C VAL A 86 5.89 -7.61 4.13
N VAL A 87 6.95 -8.43 4.08
CA VAL A 87 7.26 -9.21 2.88
C VAL A 87 6.48 -10.50 3.01
N GLN A 88 5.22 -10.47 2.60
CA GLN A 88 4.68 -11.70 2.06
C GLN A 88 5.08 -11.74 0.60
N THR A 89 5.81 -12.80 0.25
CA THR A 89 6.09 -13.16 -1.13
C THR A 89 4.75 -13.30 -1.84
N CYS A 90 4.53 -12.53 -2.90
CA CYS A 90 3.39 -12.67 -3.79
C CYS A 90 3.24 -14.15 -4.16
N GLN A 91 2.24 -14.84 -3.59
CA GLN A 91 1.87 -16.15 -4.08
C GLN A 91 1.15 -15.91 -5.40
N VAL A 92 1.55 -16.61 -6.45
CA VAL A 92 0.98 -16.44 -7.79
C VAL A 92 -0.55 -16.55 -7.67
N CYS A 93 -1.26 -15.45 -7.97
CA CYS A 93 -2.71 -15.46 -8.14
C CYS A 93 -3.03 -16.45 -9.26
N ARG A 94 -3.34 -17.69 -8.91
CA ARG A 94 -3.97 -18.59 -9.88
C ARG A 94 -5.44 -18.23 -9.86
N PRO A 95 -6.03 -17.79 -10.99
CA PRO A 95 -7.46 -17.89 -11.11
C PRO A 95 -7.81 -19.36 -10.86
N ASP A 96 -8.78 -19.61 -9.99
CA ASP A 96 -9.39 -20.93 -9.93
C ASP A 96 -9.72 -21.36 -11.37
N GLY A 97 -9.49 -22.64 -11.67
CA GLY A 97 -9.57 -23.22 -13.02
C GLY A 97 -10.90 -22.98 -13.75
N PRO A 98 -11.01 -23.45 -15.01
CA PRO A 98 -11.89 -22.87 -16.01
C PRO A 98 -13.35 -22.85 -15.53
N HIS A 99 -13.95 -21.66 -15.60
CA HIS A 99 -15.40 -21.54 -15.60
C HIS A 99 -15.96 -22.29 -16.81
N HIS A 100 -16.53 -23.47 -16.55
CA HIS A 100 -17.49 -24.13 -17.43
C HIS A 100 -18.90 -23.62 -17.10
#